data_AF-A0A327XA73-F1
#
_entry.id   AF-A0A327XA73-F1
#
_cell.length_a   1.000
_cell.length_b   1.000
_cell.length_c   1.000
_cell.angle_alpha   90.00
_cell.angle_beta   90.00
_cell.angle_gamma   90.00
#
_symmetry.space_group_name_H-M   'P 1'
#
loop_
_entity.id
_entity.type
_entity.pdbx_description
1 polymer ?
#
loop_
_entity_poly.entity_id
_entity_poly.type
_entity_poly.pdbx_seq_one_letter_code
_entity_poly.pdbx_strand_id
1 'polypeptide(L)'
;MKLFTQSCLLVASFLLLFGSCTLQDHQLPPTSATCLLYQVAELYQVMDGSNPEDIIEVDGQKIPVKTSSYTSYKYDEQGRIIEKYNVLDKWRTYYEYLTKDIKWTSVPDPDRPYAVSTTAILGLDSRGLFANAANVFDSEGFRTYFNEGTWKLYTTITDGNITKTERTEVRWFTTTEYEYDLTQPNKIPNPEPFYGKTSRNMLIREKYNAVDSKGERFYSITDYKYFYNQNGQVKYRVGLKKTYSPYLVEQPAIQYTITSYTITCQ
;
A
#
# COMPACT_ATOMS: atom_id res chain seq x y z
N MET A 1 31.09 13.73 65.55
CA MET A 1 31.55 12.59 64.71
C MET A 1 30.34 11.75 64.31
N LYS A 2 30.31 11.30 63.04
CA LYS A 2 29.40 10.32 62.41
C LYS A 2 28.00 10.82 61.98
N LEU A 3 27.96 11.55 60.86
CA LEU A 3 26.72 11.79 60.07
C LEU A 3 26.94 11.64 58.56
N PHE A 4 28.02 10.96 58.13
CA PHE A 4 28.44 10.93 56.72
C PHE A 4 28.29 9.57 56.00
N THR A 5 27.84 8.52 56.68
CA THR A 5 27.78 7.16 56.11
C THR A 5 26.39 6.73 55.63
N GLN A 6 25.33 7.51 55.88
CA GLN A 6 23.97 7.09 55.54
C GLN A 6 23.51 7.52 54.13
N SER A 7 24.16 8.52 53.52
CA SER A 7 23.79 9.04 52.20
C SER A 7 24.34 8.23 51.02
N CYS A 8 25.38 7.40 51.20
CA CYS A 8 25.95 6.61 50.12
C CYS A 8 25.12 5.35 49.79
N LEU A 9 24.36 4.81 50.74
CA LEU A 9 23.53 3.61 50.54
C LEU A 9 22.27 3.88 49.69
N LEU A 10 21.74 5.10 49.73
CA LEU A 10 20.57 5.49 48.93
C LEU A 10 20.90 5.66 47.43
N VAL A 11 22.11 6.12 47.10
CA VAL A 11 22.53 6.29 45.69
C VAL A 11 22.83 4.95 45.02
N ALA A 12 23.43 3.99 45.75
CA ALA A 12 23.67 2.64 45.23
C ALA A 12 22.36 1.86 44.99
N SER A 13 21.33 2.10 45.79
CA SER A 13 20.01 1.47 45.65
C SER A 13 19.24 1.98 44.42
N PHE A 14 19.40 3.27 44.07
CA PHE A 14 18.78 3.86 42.89
C PHE A 14 19.43 3.40 41.57
N LEU A 15 20.73 3.14 41.56
CA LEU A 15 21.42 2.63 40.36
C LEU A 15 21.06 1.17 40.03
N LEU A 16 20.68 0.36 41.02
CA LEU A 16 20.25 -1.02 40.79
C LEU A 16 18.80 -1.16 40.30
N LEU A 17 17.92 -0.19 40.60
CA LEU A 17 16.52 -0.19 40.13
C LEU A 17 16.35 0.32 38.69
N PHE A 18 17.31 1.09 38.17
CA PHE A 18 17.33 1.51 36.76
C PHE A 18 18.20 0.62 35.85
N GLY A 19 18.91 -0.36 36.41
CA GLY A 19 19.77 -1.30 35.66
C GLY A 19 19.04 -2.55 35.13
N SER A 20 17.80 -2.81 35.55
CA SER A 20 17.05 -4.01 35.17
C SER A 20 15.96 -3.80 34.11
N CYS A 21 15.84 -2.58 33.56
CA CYS A 21 15.22 -2.43 32.23
C CYS A 21 16.30 -2.76 31.19
N THR A 22 16.66 -4.04 31.06
CA THR A 22 17.26 -4.49 29.81
C THR A 22 16.20 -4.25 28.75
N LEU A 23 16.38 -3.14 28.02
CA LEU A 23 15.80 -2.82 26.72
C LEU A 23 16.19 -3.94 25.76
N GLN A 24 15.57 -5.10 25.96
CA GLN A 24 15.76 -6.32 25.18
C GLN A 24 14.45 -6.69 24.46
N ASP A 25 13.63 -5.67 24.15
CA ASP A 25 12.39 -5.80 23.37
C ASP A 25 12.48 -5.14 21.97
N HIS A 26 13.72 -4.93 21.49
CA HIS A 26 13.99 -4.45 20.13
C HIS A 26 14.96 -5.36 19.36
N GLN A 27 15.14 -6.62 19.79
CA GLN A 27 15.60 -7.61 18.82
C GLN A 27 14.43 -7.85 17.87
N LEU A 28 14.45 -7.12 16.74
CA LEU A 28 13.70 -7.50 15.55
C LEU A 28 13.88 -9.01 15.38
N PRO A 29 12.79 -9.80 15.37
CA PRO A 29 12.90 -11.23 15.20
C PRO A 29 13.75 -11.54 13.96
N PRO A 30 14.50 -12.66 14.00
CA PRO A 30 15.53 -12.99 13.01
C PRO A 30 15.00 -12.79 11.59
N THR A 31 15.74 -11.98 10.83
CA THR A 31 15.79 -11.86 9.36
C THR A 31 14.58 -12.46 8.63
N SER A 32 13.53 -11.64 8.60
CA SER A 32 12.47 -11.53 7.60
C SER A 32 12.19 -12.77 6.76
N ALA A 33 11.25 -13.60 7.23
CA ALA A 33 10.45 -14.44 6.34
C ALA A 33 10.05 -13.62 5.10
N THR A 34 10.26 -14.17 3.91
CA THR A 34 9.93 -13.42 2.68
C THR A 34 8.41 -13.47 2.53
N CYS A 35 7.77 -12.33 2.77
CA CYS A 35 6.32 -12.22 2.65
C CYS A 35 5.93 -11.93 1.20
N LEU A 36 4.98 -12.69 0.68
CA LEU A 36 4.43 -12.55 -0.67
C LEU A 36 2.94 -12.22 -0.59
N LEU A 37 2.47 -11.37 -1.52
CA LEU A 37 1.09 -10.89 -1.58
C LEU A 37 0.30 -11.70 -2.62
N TYR A 38 -0.49 -12.66 -2.18
CA TYR A 38 -1.23 -13.54 -3.09
C TYR A 38 -2.52 -12.93 -3.62
N GLN A 39 -3.15 -12.04 -2.86
CA GLN A 39 -4.39 -11.40 -3.28
C GLN A 39 -4.58 -10.03 -2.62
N VAL A 40 -5.12 -9.09 -3.39
CA VAL A 40 -5.69 -7.83 -2.90
C VAL A 40 -7.14 -7.79 -3.39
N ALA A 41 -8.09 -7.60 -2.49
CA ALA A 41 -9.50 -7.48 -2.86
C ALA A 41 -10.13 -6.20 -2.32
N GLU A 42 -10.90 -5.52 -3.16
CA GLU A 42 -11.77 -4.43 -2.72
C GLU A 42 -13.07 -5.02 -2.20
N LEU A 43 -13.48 -4.56 -1.03
CA LEU A 43 -14.72 -4.97 -0.39
C LEU A 43 -15.67 -3.77 -0.31
N TYR A 44 -16.96 -4.03 -0.47
CA TYR A 44 -18.02 -3.05 -0.23
C TYR A 44 -18.85 -3.44 0.98
N GLN A 45 -19.40 -2.44 1.67
CA GLN A 45 -20.33 -2.66 2.76
C GLN A 45 -21.68 -3.14 2.19
N VAL A 46 -22.17 -4.24 2.73
CA VAL A 46 -23.47 -4.81 2.36
C VAL A 46 -24.58 -4.04 3.07
N MET A 47 -25.43 -3.36 2.29
CA MET A 47 -26.54 -2.53 2.80
C MET A 47 -27.92 -3.03 2.37
N ASP A 48 -27.97 -3.94 1.40
CA ASP A 48 -29.19 -4.43 0.74
C ASP A 48 -29.80 -5.69 1.39
N GLY A 49 -29.19 -6.18 2.47
CA GLY A 49 -29.60 -7.41 3.16
C GLY A 49 -29.14 -8.71 2.48
N SER A 50 -28.32 -8.64 1.43
CA SER A 50 -27.67 -9.83 0.89
C SER A 50 -26.71 -10.47 1.92
N ASN A 51 -26.37 -11.75 1.73
CA ASN A 51 -25.47 -12.45 2.64
C ASN A 51 -24.04 -11.88 2.53
N PRO A 52 -23.44 -11.39 3.62
CA PRO A 52 -22.04 -10.95 3.62
C PRO A 52 -21.08 -12.13 3.55
N GLU A 53 -19.88 -11.88 3.02
CA GLU A 53 -18.77 -12.85 2.99
C GLU A 53 -17.95 -12.82 4.29
N ASP A 54 -17.84 -11.63 4.91
CA ASP A 54 -17.19 -11.45 6.21
C ASP A 54 -17.85 -10.30 6.98
N ILE A 55 -17.51 -10.18 8.27
CA ILE A 55 -17.91 -9.08 9.14
C ILE A 55 -16.66 -8.48 9.77
N ILE A 56 -16.40 -7.20 9.50
CA ILE A 56 -15.27 -6.46 10.08
C ILE A 56 -15.78 -5.62 11.24
N GLU A 57 -15.10 -5.65 12.38
CA GLU A 57 -15.42 -4.77 13.51
C GLU A 57 -14.50 -3.54 13.53
N VAL A 58 -15.09 -2.35 13.41
CA VAL A 58 -14.37 -1.07 13.40
C VAL A 58 -14.98 -0.18 14.47
N ASP A 59 -14.21 0.16 15.49
CA ASP A 59 -14.67 1.00 16.62
C ASP A 59 -15.95 0.48 17.29
N GLY A 60 -16.08 -0.84 17.41
CA GLY A 60 -17.26 -1.52 17.96
C GLY A 60 -18.44 -1.65 16.98
N GLN A 61 -18.36 -1.05 15.79
CA GLN A 61 -19.35 -1.22 14.73
C GLN A 61 -19.02 -2.44 13.87
N LYS A 62 -19.98 -3.35 13.73
CA LYS A 62 -19.90 -4.49 12.81
C LYS A 62 -20.29 -4.06 11.40
N ILE A 63 -19.38 -4.22 10.45
CA ILE A 63 -19.52 -3.85 9.05
C ILE A 63 -19.58 -5.15 8.25
N PRO A 64 -20.77 -5.58 7.78
CA PRO A 64 -20.88 -6.72 6.87
C PRO A 64 -20.30 -6.33 5.50
N VAL A 65 -19.41 -7.16 4.96
CA VAL A 65 -18.69 -6.85 3.72
C VAL A 65 -18.77 -7.99 2.71
N LYS A 66 -18.61 -7.63 1.44
CA LYS A 66 -18.55 -8.54 0.32
C LYS A 66 -17.53 -8.07 -0.72
N THR A 67 -16.88 -9.00 -1.40
CA THR A 67 -15.88 -8.71 -2.42
C THR A 67 -16.52 -8.09 -3.66
N SER A 68 -16.06 -6.91 -4.08
CA SER A 68 -16.45 -6.29 -5.36
C SER A 68 -15.48 -6.64 -6.49
N SER A 69 -14.18 -6.65 -6.17
CA SER A 69 -13.11 -6.89 -7.14
C SER A 69 -11.90 -7.48 -6.42
N TYR A 70 -11.04 -8.18 -7.14
CA TYR A 70 -9.75 -8.61 -6.64
C TYR A 70 -8.70 -8.71 -7.74
N THR A 71 -7.45 -8.57 -7.32
CA THR A 71 -6.27 -8.97 -8.08
C THR A 71 -5.54 -10.07 -7.31
N SER A 72 -5.17 -11.15 -8.00
CA SER A 72 -4.40 -12.26 -7.43
C SER A 72 -3.06 -12.41 -8.13
N TYR A 73 -2.10 -12.99 -7.41
CA TYR A 73 -0.71 -13.13 -7.83
C TYR A 73 -0.19 -14.53 -7.56
N LYS A 74 0.66 -15.04 -8.45
CA LYS A 74 1.46 -16.26 -8.23
C LYS A 74 2.93 -15.96 -8.40
N TYR A 75 3.74 -16.75 -7.72
CA TYR A 75 5.19 -16.55 -7.61
C TYR A 75 5.96 -17.80 -7.99
N ASP A 76 7.18 -17.62 -8.48
CA ASP A 76 8.17 -18.69 -8.61
C ASP A 76 8.91 -18.97 -7.29
N GLU A 77 9.82 -19.93 -7.31
CA GLU A 77 10.64 -20.33 -6.16
C GLU A 77 11.57 -19.22 -5.64
N GLN A 78 11.84 -18.18 -6.45
CA GLN A 78 12.63 -17.02 -6.05
C GLN A 78 11.76 -15.87 -5.53
N GLY A 79 10.45 -16.07 -5.41
CA GLY A 79 9.50 -15.04 -4.96
C GLY A 79 9.20 -13.97 -6.01
N ARG A 80 9.48 -14.24 -7.29
CA ARG A 80 9.18 -13.31 -8.39
C ARG A 80 7.80 -13.62 -8.96
N ILE A 81 7.04 -12.59 -9.31
CA ILE A 81 5.68 -12.75 -9.86
C ILE A 81 5.72 -13.43 -11.23
N ILE A 82 4.95 -14.50 -11.42
CA ILE A 82 4.83 -15.21 -12.71
C ILE A 82 3.43 -15.11 -13.31
N GLU A 83 2.42 -14.79 -12.49
CA GLU A 83 1.04 -14.60 -12.93
C GLU A 83 0.37 -13.49 -12.11
N LYS A 84 -0.39 -12.63 -12.79
CA LYS A 84 -1.32 -11.65 -12.21
C LYS A 84 -2.69 -11.86 -12.84
N TYR A 85 -3.74 -11.92 -12.04
CA TYR A 85 -5.12 -11.96 -12.54
C TYR A 85 -5.95 -10.87 -11.91
N ASN A 86 -6.54 -10.00 -12.72
CA ASN A 86 -7.49 -8.97 -12.29
C ASN A 86 -8.90 -9.39 -12.71
N VAL A 87 -9.80 -9.61 -11.74
CA VAL A 87 -11.16 -10.08 -12.00
C VAL A 87 -12.06 -9.03 -12.66
N LEU A 88 -11.82 -7.74 -12.39
CA LEU A 88 -12.60 -6.65 -12.96
C LEU A 88 -12.26 -6.48 -14.45
N ASP A 89 -10.97 -6.52 -14.75
CA ASP A 89 -10.50 -6.45 -16.12
C ASP A 89 -10.66 -7.80 -16.84
N LYS A 90 -10.79 -8.92 -16.11
CA LYS A 90 -10.85 -10.28 -16.69
C LYS A 90 -9.67 -10.56 -17.62
N TRP A 91 -8.46 -10.22 -17.15
CA TRP A 91 -7.20 -10.50 -17.84
C TRP A 91 -6.23 -11.21 -16.92
N ARG A 92 -5.53 -12.21 -17.47
CA ARG A 92 -4.37 -12.87 -16.86
C ARG A 92 -3.11 -12.37 -17.54
N THR A 93 -2.17 -11.84 -16.77
CA THR A 93 -0.85 -11.45 -17.24
C THR A 93 0.16 -12.47 -16.72
N TYR A 94 0.87 -13.11 -17.64
CA TYR A 94 1.99 -14.00 -17.34
C TYR A 94 3.31 -13.26 -17.51
N TYR A 95 4.28 -13.55 -16.65
CA TYR A 95 5.60 -12.93 -16.68
C TYR A 95 6.68 -14.00 -16.89
N GLU A 96 7.56 -13.75 -17.86
CA GLU A 96 8.73 -14.55 -18.20
C GLU A 96 9.98 -13.70 -17.98
N TYR A 97 10.84 -14.11 -17.04
CA TYR A 97 12.06 -13.40 -16.70
C TYR A 97 13.21 -13.80 -17.63
N LEU A 98 13.68 -12.84 -18.42
CA LEU A 98 14.85 -12.95 -19.28
C LEU A 98 16.08 -12.36 -18.55
N THR A 99 17.27 -12.45 -19.14
CA THR A 99 18.51 -12.00 -18.48
C THR A 99 18.51 -10.51 -18.08
N LYS A 100 17.87 -9.63 -18.87
CA LYS A 100 17.79 -8.18 -18.60
C LYS A 100 16.40 -7.59 -18.84
N ASP A 101 15.42 -8.44 -19.10
CA ASP A 101 14.10 -8.01 -19.53
C ASP A 101 13.02 -8.88 -18.87
N ILE A 102 11.80 -8.39 -18.84
CA ILE A 102 10.62 -9.18 -18.49
C ILE A 102 9.70 -9.20 -19.71
N LYS A 103 9.49 -10.38 -20.28
CA LYS A 103 8.43 -10.56 -21.26
C LYS A 103 7.12 -10.79 -20.52
N TRP A 104 6.09 -10.02 -20.85
CA TRP A 104 4.75 -10.26 -20.32
C TRP A 104 3.77 -10.56 -21.43
N THR A 105 2.81 -11.43 -21.13
CA THR A 105 1.73 -11.79 -22.02
C THR A 105 0.41 -11.66 -21.26
N SER A 106 -0.45 -10.74 -21.68
CA SER A 106 -1.81 -10.63 -21.16
C SER A 106 -2.79 -11.37 -22.06
N VAL A 107 -3.55 -12.28 -21.46
CA VAL A 107 -4.57 -13.12 -22.11
C VAL A 107 -5.93 -12.78 -21.52
N PRO A 108 -6.95 -12.49 -22.33
CA PRO A 108 -8.29 -12.21 -21.82
C PRO A 108 -8.96 -13.50 -21.35
N ASP A 109 -9.86 -13.42 -20.37
CA ASP A 109 -10.69 -14.56 -20.01
C ASP A 109 -11.59 -14.98 -21.19
N PRO A 110 -12.01 -16.27 -21.27
CA PRO A 110 -12.80 -16.81 -22.38
C PRO A 110 -14.14 -16.09 -22.63
N ASP A 111 -14.67 -15.41 -21.63
CA ASP A 111 -15.95 -14.69 -21.67
C ASP A 111 -15.83 -13.23 -22.17
N ARG A 112 -14.63 -12.79 -22.58
CA ARG A 112 -14.41 -11.52 -23.30
C ARG A 112 -14.31 -11.77 -24.82
N PRO A 113 -15.44 -11.85 -25.55
CA PRO A 113 -15.38 -12.06 -26.99
C PRO A 113 -14.62 -10.91 -27.67
N TYR A 114 -13.86 -11.24 -28.72
CA TYR A 114 -13.06 -10.32 -29.53
C TYR A 114 -11.82 -9.69 -28.87
N ALA A 115 -11.56 -9.95 -27.59
CA ALA A 115 -10.30 -9.56 -26.98
C ALA A 115 -9.16 -10.47 -27.48
N VAL A 116 -8.02 -9.88 -27.82
CA VAL A 116 -6.83 -10.60 -28.29
C VAL A 116 -5.70 -10.51 -27.29
N SER A 117 -4.91 -11.57 -27.17
CA SER A 117 -3.74 -11.55 -26.30
C SER A 117 -2.74 -10.48 -26.76
N THR A 118 -2.10 -9.82 -25.80
CA THR A 118 -1.06 -8.82 -26.05
C THR A 118 0.24 -9.29 -25.40
N THR A 119 1.38 -9.11 -26.07
CA THR A 119 2.69 -9.45 -25.54
C THR A 119 3.64 -8.28 -25.76
N ALA A 120 4.44 -7.96 -24.75
CA ALA A 120 5.51 -6.98 -24.87
C ALA A 120 6.70 -7.36 -23.97
N ILE A 121 7.83 -6.68 -24.20
CA ILE A 121 9.06 -6.85 -23.44
C ILE A 121 9.31 -5.56 -22.66
N LEU A 122 9.49 -5.69 -21.35
CA LEU A 122 9.89 -4.62 -20.44
C LEU A 122 11.40 -4.67 -20.27
N GLY A 123 12.10 -3.71 -20.87
CA GLY A 123 13.53 -3.53 -20.65
C GLY A 123 13.81 -3.07 -19.23
N LEU A 124 14.72 -3.76 -18.53
CA LEU A 124 15.14 -3.37 -17.18
C LEU A 124 16.48 -2.62 -17.21
N ASP A 125 16.64 -1.66 -16.30
CA ASP A 125 17.94 -1.07 -16.02
C ASP A 125 18.82 -2.01 -15.19
N SER A 126 20.05 -1.58 -14.87
CA SER A 126 20.99 -2.36 -14.06
C SER A 126 20.54 -2.62 -12.63
N ARG A 127 19.47 -1.97 -12.17
CA ARG A 127 18.85 -2.17 -10.85
C ARG A 127 17.63 -3.10 -10.91
N GLY A 128 17.26 -3.57 -12.11
CA GLY A 128 16.07 -4.39 -12.31
C GLY A 128 14.77 -3.59 -12.39
N LEU A 129 14.84 -2.27 -12.62
CA LEU A 129 13.66 -1.40 -12.73
C LEU A 129 13.27 -1.20 -14.19
N PHE A 130 11.97 -1.14 -14.47
CA PHE A 130 11.43 -0.90 -15.81
C PHE A 130 11.71 0.54 -16.26
N ALA A 131 12.81 0.73 -16.99
CA ALA A 131 13.28 2.04 -17.41
C ALA A 131 12.99 2.26 -18.90
N ASN A 132 12.18 3.27 -19.20
CA ASN A 132 11.97 3.79 -20.54
C ASN A 132 11.79 5.31 -20.48
N ALA A 133 11.61 5.98 -21.64
CA ALA A 133 11.39 7.43 -21.67
C ALA A 133 10.14 7.89 -20.89
N ALA A 134 9.23 6.96 -20.57
CA ALA A 134 8.02 7.19 -19.82
C ALA A 134 8.13 6.92 -18.32
N ASN A 135 9.21 6.29 -17.81
CA ASN A 135 9.38 5.94 -16.41
C ASN A 135 10.75 6.42 -15.91
N VAL A 136 10.75 7.35 -14.95
CA VAL A 136 11.97 7.85 -14.31
C VAL A 136 11.95 7.47 -12.84
N PHE A 137 13.09 7.01 -12.34
CA PHE A 137 13.28 6.62 -10.95
C PHE A 137 14.40 7.45 -10.33
N ASP A 138 14.28 7.73 -9.03
CA ASP A 138 15.38 8.30 -8.26
C ASP A 138 16.48 7.25 -8.01
N SER A 139 17.55 7.65 -7.30
CA SER A 139 18.67 6.77 -6.95
C SER A 139 18.27 5.65 -6.00
N GLU A 140 17.23 5.83 -5.19
CA GLU A 140 16.73 4.81 -4.27
C GLU A 140 15.81 3.79 -4.96
N GLY A 141 15.33 4.07 -6.17
CA GLY A 141 14.46 3.21 -6.94
C GLY A 141 12.96 3.50 -6.77
N PHE A 142 12.58 4.66 -6.24
CA PHE A 142 11.20 5.13 -6.30
C PHE A 142 10.92 5.75 -7.67
N ARG A 143 9.73 5.49 -8.22
CA ARG A 143 9.30 6.10 -9.47
C ARG A 143 8.90 7.56 -9.23
N THR A 144 9.67 8.50 -9.75
CA THR A 144 9.44 9.95 -9.58
C THR A 144 8.62 10.55 -10.71
N TYR A 145 8.61 9.91 -11.88
CA TYR A 145 7.82 10.34 -13.03
C TYR A 145 7.26 9.17 -13.83
N PHE A 146 6.02 9.31 -14.28
CA PHE A 146 5.39 8.40 -15.24
C PHE A 146 4.66 9.18 -16.34
N ASN A 147 4.71 8.71 -17.57
CA ASN A 147 4.01 9.30 -18.71
C ASN A 147 3.31 8.24 -19.56
N GLU A 148 1.99 8.31 -19.65
CA GLU A 148 1.19 7.41 -20.47
C GLU A 148 0.31 8.21 -21.41
N GLY A 149 0.95 8.78 -22.44
CA GLY A 149 0.29 9.52 -23.50
C GLY A 149 -0.41 10.78 -23.02
N THR A 150 -1.68 10.66 -22.66
CA THR A 150 -2.58 11.78 -22.31
C THR A 150 -2.47 12.22 -20.85
N TRP A 151 -1.78 11.44 -20.01
CA TRP A 151 -1.59 11.80 -18.61
C TRP A 151 -0.16 11.57 -18.11
N LYS A 152 0.22 12.37 -17.11
CA LYS A 152 1.54 12.36 -16.47
C LYS A 152 1.37 12.25 -14.96
N LEU A 153 2.27 11.53 -14.29
CA LEU A 153 2.38 11.43 -12.84
C LEU A 153 3.71 11.98 -12.39
N TYR A 154 3.68 12.85 -11.39
CA TYR A 154 4.86 13.30 -10.65
C TYR A 154 4.74 12.82 -9.22
N THR A 155 5.83 12.30 -8.66
CA THR A 155 5.85 11.73 -7.30
C THR A 155 6.93 12.41 -6.47
N THR A 156 6.55 12.91 -5.31
CA THR A 156 7.47 13.46 -4.30
C THR A 156 7.76 12.41 -3.25
N ILE A 157 9.04 12.18 -2.97
CA ILE A 157 9.54 11.23 -1.97
C ILE A 157 10.18 12.01 -0.83
N THR A 158 9.88 11.64 0.41
CA THR A 158 10.51 12.20 1.61
C THR A 158 10.78 11.07 2.59
N ASP A 159 12.03 10.93 3.03
CA ASP A 159 12.46 9.91 4.00
C ASP A 159 12.06 8.47 3.64
N GLY A 160 12.06 8.14 2.34
CA GLY A 160 11.67 6.83 1.82
C GLY A 160 10.15 6.58 1.76
N ASN A 161 9.34 7.62 1.86
CA ASN A 161 7.88 7.57 1.72
C ASN A 161 7.41 8.45 0.56
N ILE A 162 6.42 7.98 -0.20
CA ILE A 162 5.75 8.78 -1.23
C ILE A 162 4.80 9.75 -0.53
N THR A 163 5.19 11.02 -0.39
CA THR A 163 4.41 12.02 0.36
C THR A 163 3.40 12.78 -0.49
N LYS A 164 3.62 12.84 -1.81
CA LYS A 164 2.71 13.52 -2.74
C LYS A 164 2.76 12.89 -4.13
N THR A 165 1.61 12.78 -4.78
CA THR A 165 1.50 12.51 -6.21
C THR A 165 0.67 13.58 -6.92
N GLU A 166 1.12 13.99 -8.10
CA GLU A 166 0.42 14.95 -8.96
C GLU A 166 0.17 14.31 -10.32
N ARG A 167 -1.11 14.12 -10.66
CA ARG A 167 -1.55 13.57 -11.94
C ARG A 167 -2.14 14.68 -12.79
N THR A 168 -1.53 14.92 -13.94
CA THR A 168 -1.99 15.89 -14.92
C THR A 168 -2.55 15.15 -16.13
N GLU A 169 -3.78 15.45 -16.49
CA GLU A 169 -4.44 15.01 -17.71
C GLU A 169 -4.96 16.22 -18.50
N VAL A 170 -5.44 16.00 -19.72
CA VAL A 170 -5.95 17.07 -20.59
C VAL A 170 -7.04 17.93 -19.93
N ARG A 171 -7.88 17.34 -19.06
CA ARG A 171 -9.03 18.04 -18.45
C ARG A 171 -9.02 18.05 -16.92
N TRP A 172 -8.05 17.37 -16.31
CA TRP A 172 -8.04 17.13 -14.88
C TRP A 172 -6.64 17.30 -14.33
N PHE A 173 -6.56 17.98 -13.20
CA PHE A 173 -5.38 18.00 -12.36
C PHE A 173 -5.73 17.41 -11.01
N THR A 174 -5.02 16.37 -10.62
CA THR A 174 -5.24 15.68 -9.34
C THR A 174 -3.99 15.74 -8.51
N THR A 175 -4.12 16.09 -7.23
CA THR A 175 -3.07 16.00 -6.22
C THR A 175 -3.53 15.03 -5.14
N THR A 176 -2.63 14.17 -4.70
CA THR A 176 -2.85 13.30 -3.54
C THR A 176 -1.68 13.47 -2.59
N GLU A 177 -1.97 13.81 -1.33
CA GLU A 177 -0.99 13.94 -0.26
C GLU A 177 -1.17 12.79 0.73
N TYR A 178 -0.07 12.27 1.24
CA TYR A 178 -0.03 11.06 2.06
C TYR A 178 0.67 11.34 3.40
N GLU A 179 0.05 10.91 4.50
CA GLU A 179 0.63 10.93 5.85
C GLU A 179 0.83 9.49 6.33
N TYR A 180 1.95 9.23 7.01
CA TYR A 180 2.39 7.89 7.40
C TYR A 180 2.62 7.77 8.90
N ASP A 181 2.40 6.57 9.44
CA ASP A 181 2.88 6.20 10.78
C ASP A 181 4.36 5.83 10.69
N LEU A 182 5.23 6.77 11.07
CA LEU A 182 6.68 6.59 11.02
C LEU A 182 7.20 5.51 11.97
N THR A 183 6.40 5.09 12.96
CA THR A 183 6.75 4.02 13.90
C THR A 183 6.47 2.63 13.34
N GLN A 184 5.67 2.53 12.26
CA GLN A 184 5.28 1.26 11.67
C GLN A 184 5.83 1.10 10.25
N PRO A 185 6.69 0.09 10.00
CA PRO A 185 7.12 -0.23 8.65
C PRO A 185 5.94 -0.74 7.82
N ASN A 186 5.99 -0.51 6.51
CA ASN A 186 5.01 -1.01 5.57
C ASN A 186 5.08 -2.54 5.50
N LYS A 187 4.02 -3.21 5.97
CA LYS A 187 3.93 -4.68 6.03
C LYS A 187 3.25 -5.29 4.80
N ILE A 188 2.86 -4.49 3.80
CA ILE A 188 2.22 -4.97 2.57
C ILE A 188 3.32 -5.17 1.50
N PRO A 189 3.61 -6.41 1.06
CA PRO A 189 4.63 -6.66 0.04
C PRO A 189 4.28 -5.99 -1.30
N ASN A 190 5.29 -5.54 -2.04
CA ASN A 190 5.12 -5.08 -3.42
C ASN A 190 5.25 -6.27 -4.39
N PRO A 191 4.16 -6.71 -5.04
CA PRO A 191 4.20 -7.85 -5.96
C PRO A 191 4.95 -7.55 -7.27
N GLU A 192 5.11 -6.27 -7.64
CA GLU A 192 5.71 -5.85 -8.91
C GLU A 192 6.86 -4.85 -8.66
N PRO A 193 7.96 -5.28 -8.00
CA PRO A 193 9.04 -4.38 -7.59
C PRO A 193 9.78 -3.71 -8.75
N PHE A 194 9.67 -4.26 -9.97
CA PHE A 194 10.22 -3.67 -11.19
C PHE A 194 9.53 -2.36 -11.60
N TYR A 195 8.36 -2.02 -11.02
CA TYR A 195 7.74 -0.68 -11.16
C TYR A 195 8.19 0.34 -10.10
N GLY A 196 9.19 -0.02 -9.29
CA GLY A 196 9.76 0.84 -8.27
C GLY A 196 9.32 0.47 -6.85
N LYS A 197 9.97 1.10 -5.88
CA LYS A 197 9.70 0.90 -4.46
C LYS A 197 8.36 1.51 -4.03
N THR A 198 7.75 0.90 -3.03
CA THR A 198 6.62 1.43 -2.27
C THR A 198 7.10 2.19 -1.03
N SER A 199 6.25 3.03 -0.46
CA SER A 199 6.55 3.76 0.78
C SER A 199 7.01 2.83 1.91
N ARG A 200 8.02 3.28 2.66
CA ARG A 200 8.64 2.57 3.78
C ARG A 200 7.70 2.33 4.95
N ASN A 201 6.77 3.24 5.20
CA ASN A 201 5.89 3.24 6.37
C ASN A 201 4.43 2.98 6.02
N MET A 202 3.62 2.63 7.03
CA MET A 202 2.18 2.42 6.85
C MET A 202 1.44 3.75 6.62
N LEU A 203 0.65 3.83 5.55
CA LEU A 203 -0.16 5.00 5.21
C LEU A 203 -1.31 5.15 6.21
N ILE A 204 -1.44 6.27 6.90
CA ILE A 204 -2.53 6.53 7.87
C ILE A 204 -3.55 7.54 7.38
N ARG A 205 -3.19 8.42 6.44
CA ARG A 205 -4.13 9.37 5.85
C ARG A 205 -3.77 9.70 4.42
N GLU A 206 -4.81 9.90 3.61
CA GLU A 206 -4.72 10.41 2.26
C GLU A 206 -5.62 11.64 2.10
N LYS A 207 -5.10 12.70 1.47
CA LYS A 207 -5.87 13.86 1.04
C LYS A 207 -5.87 13.90 -0.47
N TYR A 208 -7.04 13.74 -1.06
CA TYR A 208 -7.25 13.75 -2.50
C TYR A 208 -7.91 15.06 -2.92
N ASN A 209 -7.32 15.75 -3.89
CA ASN A 209 -7.85 16.95 -4.48
C ASN A 209 -7.82 16.83 -6.01
N ALA A 210 -8.96 16.91 -6.66
CA ALA A 210 -9.06 16.98 -8.11
C ALA A 210 -9.72 18.29 -8.52
N VAL A 211 -9.15 18.94 -9.54
CA VAL A 211 -9.65 20.16 -10.14
C VAL A 211 -9.83 19.91 -11.63
N ASP A 212 -11.03 20.16 -12.13
CA ASP A 212 -11.33 20.03 -13.55
C ASP A 212 -10.92 21.30 -14.33
N SER A 213 -11.00 21.24 -15.66
CA SER A 213 -10.70 22.38 -16.54
C SER A 213 -11.59 23.63 -16.34
N LYS A 214 -12.72 23.50 -15.65
CA LYS A 214 -13.64 24.61 -15.31
C LYS A 214 -13.37 25.17 -13.91
N GLY A 215 -12.45 24.58 -13.16
CA GLY A 215 -12.16 24.93 -11.77
C GLY A 215 -13.08 24.26 -10.75
N GLU A 216 -13.94 23.32 -11.17
CA GLU A 216 -14.74 22.51 -10.25
C GLU A 216 -13.81 21.61 -9.45
N ARG A 217 -13.98 21.63 -8.13
CA ARG A 217 -13.12 20.91 -7.19
C ARG A 217 -13.85 19.73 -6.58
N PHE A 218 -13.19 18.58 -6.57
CA PHE A 218 -13.53 17.45 -5.73
C PHE A 218 -12.44 17.27 -4.68
N TYR A 219 -12.82 17.21 -3.42
CA TYR A 219 -11.88 17.03 -2.32
C TYR A 219 -12.36 15.90 -1.39
N SER A 220 -11.44 15.02 -0.99
CA SER A 220 -11.73 14.01 0.01
C SER A 220 -10.54 13.73 0.92
N ILE A 221 -10.83 13.37 2.17
CA ILE A 221 -9.84 12.90 3.14
C ILE A 221 -10.21 11.48 3.52
N THR A 222 -9.24 10.58 3.52
CA THR A 222 -9.42 9.20 3.96
C THR A 222 -8.47 8.89 5.10
N ASP A 223 -8.99 8.56 6.27
CA ASP A 223 -8.21 8.09 7.44
C ASP A 223 -8.19 6.55 7.45
N TYR A 224 -7.02 5.94 7.51
CA TYR A 224 -6.86 4.49 7.41
C TYR A 224 -6.58 3.83 8.77
N LYS A 225 -7.20 2.66 8.97
CA LYS A 225 -6.94 1.70 10.05
C LYS A 225 -6.54 0.35 9.46
N TYR A 226 -5.66 -0.36 10.15
CA TYR A 226 -5.18 -1.67 9.73
C TYR A 226 -5.56 -2.73 10.74
N PHE A 227 -6.01 -3.87 10.23
CA PHE A 227 -6.34 -5.05 11.02
C PHE A 227 -5.43 -6.18 10.58
N TYR A 228 -4.92 -6.93 11.56
CA TYR A 228 -3.92 -7.97 11.34
C TYR A 228 -4.53 -9.35 11.58
N ASN A 229 -4.03 -10.36 10.86
CA ASN A 229 -4.35 -11.75 11.13
C ASN A 229 -3.53 -12.27 12.34
N GLN A 230 -3.75 -13.54 12.71
CA GLN A 230 -3.06 -14.18 13.84
C GLN A 230 -1.52 -14.23 13.68
N ASN A 231 -1.03 -14.16 12.44
CA ASN A 231 0.40 -14.15 12.12
C ASN A 231 0.99 -12.73 12.07
N GLY A 232 0.22 -11.69 12.43
CA GLY A 232 0.67 -10.30 12.43
C GLY A 232 0.78 -9.67 11.03
N GLN A 233 0.30 -10.33 9.98
CA GLN A 233 0.22 -9.77 8.63
C GLN A 233 -1.05 -8.93 8.48
N VAL A 234 -0.99 -7.88 7.65
CA VAL A 234 -2.18 -7.05 7.37
C VAL A 234 -3.23 -7.92 6.69
N LYS A 235 -4.43 -7.99 7.29
CA LYS A 235 -5.62 -8.65 6.73
C LYS A 235 -6.53 -7.64 6.05
N TYR A 236 -6.77 -6.50 6.71
CA TYR A 236 -7.61 -5.42 6.18
C TYR A 236 -6.94 -4.05 6.34
N ARG A 237 -7.15 -3.20 5.34
CA ARG A 237 -7.03 -1.74 5.44
C ARG A 237 -8.43 -1.16 5.27
N VAL A 238 -8.91 -0.46 6.30
CA VAL A 238 -10.21 0.21 6.30
C VAL A 238 -9.98 1.71 6.31
N GLY A 239 -10.40 2.40 5.26
CA GLY A 239 -10.40 3.84 5.14
C GLY A 239 -11.77 4.42 5.47
N LEU A 240 -11.82 5.44 6.33
CA LEU A 240 -12.99 6.27 6.55
C LEU A 240 -12.87 7.51 5.67
N LYS A 241 -13.61 7.51 4.56
CA LYS A 241 -13.56 8.57 3.55
C LYS A 241 -14.62 9.63 3.83
N LYS A 242 -14.15 10.87 3.94
CA LYS A 242 -14.95 12.09 3.99
C LYS A 242 -14.83 12.82 2.67
N THR A 243 -15.94 13.07 2.01
CA THR A 243 -15.99 13.86 0.77
C THR A 243 -16.51 15.26 1.04
N TYR A 244 -15.99 16.23 0.31
CA TYR A 244 -16.36 17.63 0.45
C TYR A 244 -16.92 18.14 -0.88
N SER A 245 -17.92 19.02 -0.80
CA SER A 245 -18.45 19.72 -1.98
C SER A 245 -17.38 20.64 -2.60
N PRO A 246 -17.62 21.19 -3.81
CA PRO A 246 -16.74 22.21 -4.39
C PRO A 246 -16.51 23.43 -3.48
N TYR A 247 -17.42 23.68 -2.53
CA TYR A 247 -17.33 24.76 -1.53
C TYR A 247 -16.71 24.30 -0.19
N LEU A 248 -16.04 23.15 -0.17
CA LEU A 248 -15.40 22.56 1.01
C LEU A 248 -16.35 22.24 2.17
N VAL A 249 -17.63 21.99 1.87
CA VAL A 249 -18.60 21.55 2.87
C VAL A 249 -18.59 20.03 2.92
N GLU A 250 -18.28 19.47 4.10
CA GLU A 250 -18.29 18.02 4.37
C GLU A 250 -19.67 17.44 4.04
N GLN A 251 -19.69 16.38 3.24
CA GLN A 251 -20.91 15.65 2.93
C GLN A 251 -21.23 14.66 4.06
N PRO A 252 -22.52 14.48 4.41
CA PRO A 252 -22.91 13.69 5.59
C PRO A 252 -22.66 12.17 5.44
N ALA A 253 -22.38 11.69 4.23
CA ALA A 253 -22.16 10.27 3.98
C ALA A 253 -20.71 9.89 4.28
N ILE A 254 -20.50 9.14 5.37
CA ILE A 254 -19.24 8.42 5.60
C ILE A 254 -19.20 7.23 4.63
N GLN A 255 -18.15 7.15 3.83
CA GLN A 255 -17.92 6.04 2.93
C GLN A 255 -16.74 5.21 3.46
N TYR A 256 -16.92 3.90 3.61
CA TYR A 256 -15.81 3.01 3.90
C TYR A 256 -15.13 2.59 2.60
N THR A 257 -13.80 2.71 2.57
CA THR A 257 -12.97 2.05 1.55
C THR A 257 -12.28 0.86 2.21
N ILE A 258 -12.61 -0.35 1.79
CA ILE A 258 -12.13 -1.57 2.47
C ILE A 258 -11.30 -2.37 1.49
N THR A 259 -10.04 -2.58 1.83
CA THR A 259 -9.12 -3.45 1.07
C THR A 259 -8.74 -4.63 1.95
N SER A 260 -8.90 -5.84 1.45
CA SER A 260 -8.37 -7.05 2.09
C SER A 260 -7.10 -7.53 1.41
N TYR A 261 -6.23 -8.16 2.18
CA TYR A 261 -4.95 -8.67 1.74
C TYR A 261 -4.81 -10.14 2.15
N THR A 262 -4.35 -10.97 1.23
CA THR A 262 -3.89 -12.34 1.51
C THR A 262 -2.38 -12.35 1.37
N ILE A 263 -1.69 -12.38 2.51
CA ILE A 263 -0.22 -12.36 2.59
C ILE A 263 0.23 -13.67 3.24
N THR A 264 1.30 -14.26 2.72
CA THR A 264 1.94 -15.44 3.33
C THR A 264 3.44 -15.20 3.39
N CYS A 265 4.04 -15.53 4.54
CA CYS A 265 5.48 -15.41 4.74
C CYS A 265 6.07 -16.81 4.91
N GLN A 266 7.20 -17.05 4.24
CA GLN A 266 7.96 -18.29 4.28
C GLN A 266 9.28 -18.09 5.02
#